data_AF-A0A3M0YQS0-F1
#
_entry.id   AF-A0A3M0YQS0-F1
#
_cell.length_a   1.000
_cell.length_b   1.000
_cell.length_c   1.000
_cell.angle_alpha   90.00
_cell.angle_beta   90.00
_cell.angle_gamma   90.00
#
_symmetry.space_group_name_H-M   'P 1'
#
loop_
_entity.id
_entity.type
_entity.pdbx_description
1 polymer ?
#
loop_
_entity_poly.entity_id
_entity_poly.type
_entity_poly.pdbx_seq_one_letter_code
_entity_poly.pdbx_strand_id
1 'polypeptide(L)'
;MTDETRIPDPSSVSYTPHAIRYGLIGSGILVVVGLIMYIAGLSDPEKQQGAVGWISNIINAVVMIWAIHSAMKTHRDQDLGGYMTYGRALGVGTVTSLVMAA
;
A
#
# COMPACT_ATOMS: atom_id res chain seq x y z
N MET A 1 13.42 40.08 -1.38
CA MET A 1 13.45 38.72 -0.78
C MET A 1 12.23 38.00 -1.32
N THR A 2 12.32 37.43 -2.52
CA THR A 2 11.24 36.59 -3.06
C THR A 2 11.47 35.20 -2.51
N ASP A 3 10.69 34.86 -1.49
CA ASP A 3 10.54 33.51 -0.96
C ASP A 3 9.89 32.67 -2.07
N GLU A 4 10.72 32.22 -3.00
CA GLU A 4 10.36 31.32 -4.08
C GLU A 4 9.92 30.03 -3.40
N THR A 5 8.61 29.78 -3.38
CA THR A 5 7.97 28.60 -2.79
C THR A 5 8.70 27.34 -3.24
N ARG A 6 9.68 26.90 -2.45
CA ARG A 6 10.62 25.86 -2.83
C ARG A 6 9.93 24.52 -2.73
N ILE A 7 9.22 24.14 -3.79
CA ILE A 7 8.74 22.77 -3.96
C ILE A 7 9.97 21.87 -3.85
N PRO A 8 10.05 20.99 -2.84
CA PRO A 8 11.20 20.12 -2.67
C PRO A 8 11.44 19.33 -3.95
N ASP A 9 12.68 19.33 -4.46
CA ASP A 9 13.03 18.57 -5.64
C ASP A 9 12.71 17.09 -5.37
N PRO A 10 11.84 16.45 -6.17
CA PRO A 10 11.47 15.06 -5.99
C PRO A 10 12.71 14.15 -5.90
N SER A 11 13.76 14.42 -6.68
CA SER A 11 14.96 13.58 -6.69
C SER A 11 15.75 13.62 -5.37
N SER A 12 15.55 14.66 -4.55
CA SER A 12 16.27 14.88 -3.29
C SER A 12 15.67 14.14 -2.08
N VAL A 13 14.45 13.60 -2.20
CA VAL A 13 13.74 12.94 -1.10
C VAL A 13 13.60 11.43 -1.37
N SER A 14 13.95 10.59 -0.39
CA SER A 14 13.82 9.13 -0.54
C SER A 14 12.40 8.68 -0.23
N TYR A 15 11.79 7.90 -1.13
CA TYR A 15 10.46 7.30 -0.94
C TYR A 15 10.48 5.94 -0.24
N THR A 16 11.67 5.37 -0.07
CA THR A 16 11.88 4.02 0.48
C THR A 16 11.39 3.86 1.93
N PRO A 17 11.63 4.82 2.87
CA PRO A 17 11.20 4.65 4.26
C PRO A 17 9.68 4.57 4.41
N HIS A 18 8.95 5.40 3.67
CA HIS A 18 7.48 5.40 3.70
C HIS A 18 6.92 4.16 3.00
N ALA A 19 7.47 3.79 1.84
CA ALA A 19 7.05 2.58 1.13
C ALA A 19 7.22 1.30 1.98
N ILE A 20 8.34 1.17 2.71
CA ILE A 20 8.57 0.03 3.61
C ILE A 20 7.59 0.06 4.79
N ARG A 21 7.37 1.21 5.43
CA ARG A 21 6.44 1.33 6.58
C ARG A 21 5.03 0.90 6.18
N TYR A 22 4.50 1.43 5.09
CA TYR A 22 3.16 1.06 4.63
C TYR A 22 3.09 -0.35 4.06
N GLY A 23 4.19 -0.86 3.47
CA GLY A 23 4.28 -2.26 3.05
C GLY A 23 4.24 -3.23 4.24
N LEU A 24 4.94 -2.92 5.34
CA LEU A 24 4.89 -3.70 6.59
C LEU A 24 3.52 -3.62 7.27
N ILE A 25 2.90 -2.43 7.30
CA ILE A 25 1.55 -2.27 7.85
C ILE A 25 0.54 -3.06 6.99
N GLY A 26 0.64 -2.95 5.67
CA GLY A 26 -0.24 -3.64 4.73
C GLY A 26 -0.13 -5.17 4.83
N SER A 27 1.09 -5.70 4.84
CA SER A 27 1.33 -7.14 5.04
C SER A 27 0.87 -7.61 6.42
N GLY A 28 1.13 -6.84 7.49
CA GLY A 28 0.63 -7.14 8.83
C GLY A 28 -0.90 -7.24 8.88
N ILE A 29 -1.61 -6.32 8.24
CA ILE A 29 -3.08 -6.37 8.14
C ILE A 29 -3.53 -7.62 7.36
N LEU A 30 -2.89 -7.93 6.23
CA LEU A 30 -3.21 -9.12 5.43
C LEU A 30 -3.01 -10.42 6.22
N VAL A 31 -1.96 -10.52 7.04
CA VAL A 31 -1.74 -11.67 7.92
C VAL A 31 -2.88 -11.80 8.94
N VAL A 32 -3.26 -10.69 9.59
CA VAL A 32 -4.38 -10.70 10.56
C VAL A 32 -5.70 -11.10 9.88
N VAL A 33 -5.99 -10.54 8.70
CA VAL A 33 -7.17 -10.92 7.91
C VAL A 33 -7.13 -12.39 7.54
N GLY A 34 -5.98 -12.90 7.08
CA GLY A 34 -5.79 -14.31 6.76
C GLY A 34 -6.06 -15.23 7.96
N LEU A 35 -5.60 -14.85 9.15
CA LEU A 35 -5.84 -15.59 10.39
C LEU A 35 -7.33 -15.58 10.79
N ILE A 36 -8.02 -14.45 10.64
CA ILE A 36 -9.47 -14.37 10.88
C ILE A 36 -10.21 -15.30 9.93
N MET A 37 -9.87 -15.27 8.64
CA MET A 37 -10.48 -16.13 7.64
C MET A 37 -10.20 -17.62 7.90
N TYR A 38 -8.99 -17.94 8.39
CA TYR A 38 -8.62 -19.29 8.78
C TYR A 38 -9.44 -19.80 9.96
N ILE A 39 -9.55 -19.04 11.05
CA ILE A 39 -10.32 -19.43 12.25
C ILE A 39 -11.82 -19.51 11.93
N ALA A 40 -12.32 -18.66 11.04
CA ALA A 40 -13.71 -18.69 10.59
C ALA A 40 -14.02 -19.81 9.59
N GLY A 41 -13.04 -20.66 9.24
CA GLY A 41 -13.23 -21.76 8.28
C GLY A 41 -13.49 -21.29 6.84
N LEU A 42 -13.14 -20.04 6.54
CA LEU A 42 -13.30 -19.41 5.21
C LEU A 42 -12.07 -19.63 4.32
N SER A 43 -11.02 -20.30 4.84
CA SER A 43 -9.81 -20.66 4.11
C SER A 43 -9.89 -22.01 3.36
N ASP A 44 -11.05 -22.67 3.36
CA ASP A 44 -11.25 -23.94 2.65
C ASP A 44 -10.98 -23.77 1.14
N PRO A 45 -9.97 -24.45 0.57
CA PRO A 45 -9.66 -24.36 -0.87
C PRO A 45 -10.82 -24.80 -1.76
N GLU A 46 -11.67 -25.70 -1.27
CA GLU A 46 -12.85 -26.19 -2.01
C GLU A 46 -13.96 -25.13 -2.14
N LYS A 47 -14.07 -24.20 -1.17
CA LYS A 47 -15.06 -23.11 -1.17
C LYS A 47 -14.54 -21.84 -1.86
N GLN A 48 -13.31 -21.88 -2.37
CA GLN A 48 -12.63 -20.74 -2.98
C GLN A 48 -13.30 -20.28 -4.30
N GLN A 49 -14.04 -21.17 -4.97
CA GLN A 49 -14.83 -20.82 -6.16
C GLN A 49 -16.26 -20.33 -5.82
N GLY A 50 -16.68 -20.40 -4.56
CA GLY A 50 -17.98 -19.92 -4.09
C GLY A 50 -17.98 -18.44 -3.70
N ALA A 51 -19.15 -17.94 -3.30
CA ALA A 51 -19.33 -16.54 -2.86
C ALA A 51 -18.35 -16.13 -1.73
N VAL A 52 -18.00 -17.08 -0.86
CA VAL A 52 -17.01 -16.90 0.22
C VAL A 52 -15.61 -16.60 -0.32
N GLY A 53 -15.16 -17.33 -1.35
CA GLY A 53 -13.87 -17.09 -1.97
C GLY A 53 -13.80 -15.73 -2.67
N TRP A 54 -14.88 -15.29 -3.31
CA TRP A 54 -14.95 -13.95 -3.91
C TRP A 54 -14.85 -12.84 -2.87
N ILE A 55 -15.52 -13.00 -1.72
CA ILE A 55 -15.44 -12.03 -0.61
C ILE A 55 -14.00 -11.92 -0.08
N SER A 56 -13.30 -13.04 0.10
CA SER A 56 -11.90 -13.00 0.55
C SER A 56 -10.99 -12.29 -0.44
N ASN A 57 -11.17 -12.53 -1.75
CA ASN A 57 -10.42 -11.85 -2.80
C ASN A 57 -10.67 -10.33 -2.80
N ILE A 58 -11.93 -9.92 -2.63
CA ILE A 58 -12.29 -8.49 -2.56
C ILE A 58 -11.65 -7.84 -1.32
N ILE A 59 -11.70 -8.48 -0.16
CA ILE A 59 -11.08 -7.95 1.06
C ILE A 59 -9.58 -7.77 0.85
N ASN A 60 -8.89 -8.79 0.32
CA ASN A 60 -7.46 -8.71 0.04
C ASN A 60 -7.13 -7.58 -0.95
N ALA A 61 -7.91 -7.45 -2.03
CA ALA A 61 -7.74 -6.38 -3.02
C ALA A 61 -7.95 -4.99 -2.39
N VAL A 62 -8.97 -4.81 -1.55
CA VAL A 62 -9.24 -3.57 -0.83
C VAL A 62 -8.08 -3.20 0.08
N VAL A 63 -7.53 -4.16 0.83
CA VAL A 63 -6.38 -3.93 1.71
C VAL A 63 -5.13 -3.55 0.92
N MET A 64 -4.85 -4.22 -0.21
CA MET A 64 -3.73 -3.85 -1.07
C MET A 64 -3.88 -2.44 -1.65
N ILE A 65 -5.04 -2.12 -2.20
CA ILE A 65 -5.32 -0.78 -2.76
C ILE A 65 -5.18 0.27 -1.67
N TRP A 66 -5.73 0.02 -0.48
CA TRP A 66 -5.64 0.94 0.64
C TRP A 66 -4.20 1.16 1.11
N ALA A 67 -3.39 0.10 1.21
CA ALA A 67 -2.00 0.18 1.63
C ALA A 67 -1.15 0.99 0.63
N ILE A 68 -1.29 0.70 -0.67
CA ILE A 68 -0.59 1.41 -1.74
C ILE A 68 -1.05 2.87 -1.81
N HIS A 69 -2.35 3.13 -1.74
CA HIS A 69 -2.89 4.48 -1.74
C HIS A 69 -2.42 5.30 -0.53
N SER A 70 -2.42 4.70 0.66
CA SER A 70 -1.92 5.32 1.88
C SER A 70 -0.43 5.66 1.78
N ALA A 71 0.38 4.74 1.25
CA ALA A 71 1.80 4.97 1.01
C ALA A 71 2.04 6.17 0.08
N MET A 72 1.33 6.20 -1.06
CA MET A 72 1.43 7.28 -2.03
C MET A 72 0.95 8.62 -1.48
N LYS A 73 -0.17 8.62 -0.73
CA LYS A 73 -0.74 9.84 -0.15
C LYS A 73 0.19 10.44 0.89
N THR A 74 0.72 9.62 1.79
CA THR A 74 1.66 10.09 2.82
C THR A 74 2.94 10.61 2.20
N HIS A 75 3.49 9.93 1.19
CA HIS A 75 4.66 10.40 0.45
C HIS A 75 4.39 11.74 -0.24
N ARG A 76 3.25 11.86 -0.93
CA ARG A 76 2.86 13.10 -1.60
C ARG A 76 2.67 14.27 -0.64
N ASP A 77 1.96 14.04 0.46
CA ASP A 77 1.51 15.10 1.37
C ASP A 77 2.63 15.53 2.34
N GLN A 78 3.48 14.60 2.80
CA GLN A 78 4.55 14.91 3.76
C GLN A 78 5.87 15.31 3.09
N ASP A 79 6.22 14.70 1.95
CA ASP A 79 7.56 14.84 1.38
C ASP A 79 7.60 15.72 0.12
N LEU A 80 6.52 15.82 -0.65
CA LEU A 80 6.48 16.59 -1.91
C LEU A 80 5.55 17.81 -1.89
N GLY A 81 4.94 18.14 -0.76
CA GLY A 81 4.09 19.32 -0.65
C GLY A 81 2.83 19.27 -1.53
N GLY A 82 2.30 18.06 -1.80
CA GLY A 82 0.99 17.87 -2.44
C GLY A 82 1.02 17.43 -3.91
N TYR A 83 2.18 17.40 -4.57
CA TYR A 83 2.30 16.98 -5.97
C TYR A 83 3.29 15.82 -6.14
N MET A 84 2.89 14.77 -6.87
CA MET A 84 3.75 13.62 -7.15
C MET A 84 3.68 13.27 -8.63
N THR A 85 4.84 13.11 -9.27
CA THR A 85 4.92 12.67 -10.67
C THR A 85 4.54 11.20 -10.82
N TYR A 86 4.00 10.83 -11.98
CA TYR A 86 3.53 9.45 -12.24
C TYR A 86 4.63 8.40 -12.02
N GLY A 87 5.86 8.65 -12.51
CA GLY A 87 6.98 7.72 -12.33
C GLY A 87 7.35 7.48 -10.86
N ARG A 88 7.15 8.50 -10.02
CA ARG A 88 7.41 8.39 -8.57
C ARG A 88 6.28 7.67 -7.84
N ALA A 89 5.04 7.89 -8.25
CA ALA A 89 3.89 7.12 -7.77
C ALA A 89 4.05 5.63 -8.07
N LEU A 90 4.47 5.31 -9.30
CA LEU A 90 4.76 3.93 -9.72
C LEU A 90 5.87 3.32 -8.86
N GLY A 91 6.98 4.04 -8.64
CA GLY A 91 8.10 3.58 -7.80
C GLY A 91 7.73 3.35 -6.33
N VAL A 92 6.94 4.24 -5.74
CA VAL A 92 6.42 4.06 -4.37
C VAL A 92 5.51 2.82 -4.33
N GLY A 93 4.61 2.69 -5.31
CA GLY A 93 3.68 1.58 -5.40
C GLY A 93 4.38 0.22 -5.56
N THR A 94 5.36 0.12 -6.45
CA THR A 94 6.09 -1.13 -6.70
C THR A 94 6.94 -1.55 -5.50
N VAL A 95 7.64 -0.61 -4.84
CA VAL A 95 8.39 -0.94 -3.62
C VAL A 95 7.44 -1.36 -2.50
N THR A 96 6.32 -0.66 -2.33
CA THR A 96 5.31 -1.01 -1.32
C THR A 96 4.75 -2.40 -1.58
N SER A 97 4.36 -2.71 -2.83
CA SER A 97 3.83 -4.03 -3.18
C SER A 97 4.87 -5.14 -3.07
N LEU A 98 6.14 -4.86 -3.38
CA LEU A 98 7.23 -5.81 -3.22
C LEU A 98 7.43 -6.15 -1.75
N VAL A 99 7.41 -5.14 -0.87
CA VAL A 99 7.50 -5.36 0.59
C VAL A 99 6.28 -6.11 1.12
N MET A 100 5.09 -5.86 0.57
CA MET A 100 3.89 -6.59 0.97
C MET A 100 3.89 -8.06 0.53
N ALA A 101 4.55 -8.38 -0.58
CA ALA A 101 4.60 -9.72 -1.15
C ALA A 101 5.86 -10.52 -0.78
N ALA A 102 6.83 -9.88 -0.12
CA ALA A 102 8.06 -10.50 0.37
C ALA A 102 7.80 -11.44 1.55
#